data_AF-A0A7W9YS45-F1
#
_entry.id   AF-A0A7W9YS45-F1
#
_cell.length_a   1.000
_cell.length_b   1.000
_cell.length_c   1.000
_cell.angle_alpha   90.00
_cell.angle_beta   90.00
_cell.angle_gamma   90.00
#
_symmetry.space_group_name_H-M   'P 1'
#
loop_
_entity.id
_entity.type
_entity.pdbx_description
1 polymer ?
#
loop_
_entity_poly.entity_id
_entity_poly.type
_entity_poly.pdbx_seq_one_letter_code
_entity_poly.pdbx_strand_id
1 'polypeptide(L)' 'MDISVANVLTKIEEEIAKAKHASSPQAVREHIYAVRALCDVILHQPSPSAQTIITPQPTTTERLTIDADANGPSLLDF' A
#
# COMPACT_ATOMS: atom_id res chain seq x y z
N MET A 1 7.82 -7.07 4.65
CA MET A 1 7.46 -8.42 5.14
C MET A 1 6.41 -8.94 4.18
N ASP A 2 6.81 -9.73 3.19
CA ASP A 2 5.88 -10.31 2.21
C ASP A 2 5.17 -11.49 2.87
N ILE A 3 4.07 -11.21 3.56
CA ILE A 3 3.16 -12.24 4.02
C ILE A 3 2.35 -12.70 2.81
N SER A 4 2.64 -13.91 2.33
CA SER A 4 1.86 -14.52 1.25
C SER A 4 0.41 -14.71 1.70
N VAL A 5 -0.55 -14.28 0.88
CA VAL A 5 -1.99 -14.42 1.16
C VAL A 5 -2.36 -15.86 1.52
N ALA A 6 -1.75 -16.85 0.86
CA ALA A 6 -1.92 -18.27 1.16
C ALA A 6 -1.63 -18.61 2.64
N ASN A 7 -0.54 -18.09 3.20
CA ASN A 7 -0.18 -18.34 4.60
C ASN A 7 -1.17 -17.69 5.57
N VAL A 8 -1.73 -16.53 5.22
CA VAL A 8 -2.74 -15.87 6.05
C VAL A 8 -4.04 -16.66 6.03
N LEU A 9 -4.44 -17.18 4.87
CA LEU A 9 -5.62 -18.03 4.75
C LEU A 9 -5.47 -19.31 5.58
N THR A 10 -4.31 -19.99 5.55
CA THR A 10 -4.03 -21.14 6.42
C THR A 10 -4.17 -20.78 7.91
N LYS A 11 -3.67 -19.62 8.33
CA LYS A 11 -3.85 -19.16 9.72
C LYS A 11 -5.30 -18.87 10.07
N ILE A 12 -6.10 -18.33 9.14
CA ILE A 12 -7.54 -18.13 9.34
C ILE A 12 -8.21 -19.49 9.56
N GLU A 13 -7.90 -20.51 8.77
CA GLU A 13 -8.44 -21.86 8.94
C GLU A 13 -8.09 -22.44 10.31
N GLU A 14 -6.85 -22.29 10.77
CA GLU A 14 -6.42 -22.72 12.11
C GLU A 14 -7.18 -22.01 13.23
N GLU A 15 -7.33 -20.69 13.16
CA GLU A 15 -8.06 -19.92 14.19
C GLU A 15 -9.54 -20.30 14.23
N ILE A 16 -10.17 -20.55 13.08
CA ILE A 16 -11.54 -21.08 13.03
C ILE A 16 -11.61 -22.49 13.64
N ALA A 17 -10.63 -23.36 13.35
CA ALA A 17 -10.57 -24.69 13.94
C ALA A 17 -10.43 -24.62 15.48
N LYS A 18 -9.60 -23.71 16.00
CA LYS A 18 -9.45 -23.48 17.45
C LYS A 18 -10.73 -22.92 18.06
N ALA A 19 -11.38 -21.95 17.42
CA ALA A 19 -12.65 -21.40 17.87
C ALA A 19 -13.73 -22.49 18.01
N LYS A 20 -13.81 -23.42 17.05
CA LYS A 20 -14.77 -24.54 17.10
C LYS A 20 -14.53 -25.51 18.25
N HIS A 21 -13.28 -25.66 18.70
CA HIS A 21 -12.91 -26.53 19.82
C HIS A 21 -12.74 -25.79 21.16
N ALA A 22 -12.99 -24.48 21.18
CA ALA A 22 -12.80 -23.67 22.37
C ALA A 22 -13.87 -23.96 23.43
N SER A 23 -13.43 -24.14 24.67
CA SER A 23 -14.30 -24.52 25.80
C SER A 23 -15.06 -23.35 26.43
N SER A 24 -14.82 -22.10 25.99
CA SER A 24 -15.46 -20.92 26.55
C SER A 24 -15.84 -19.90 25.48
N PRO A 25 -16.95 -19.15 25.67
CA PRO A 25 -17.37 -18.11 24.73
C PRO A 25 -16.34 -16.99 24.60
N GLN A 26 -15.55 -16.72 25.64
CA GLN A 26 -14.46 -15.75 25.58
C GLN A 26 -13.35 -16.22 24.64
N ALA A 27 -12.90 -17.47 24.75
CA ALA A 27 -11.88 -18.04 23.87
C ALA A 27 -12.34 -18.08 22.41
N VAL A 28 -13.63 -18.40 22.16
CA VAL A 28 -14.22 -18.27 20.81
C VAL A 28 -14.03 -16.85 20.29
N ARG A 29 -14.41 -15.82 21.08
CA ARG A 29 -14.31 -14.42 20.65
C ARG A 29 -12.87 -14.01 20.36
N GLU A 30 -11.91 -14.46 21.15
CA GLU A 30 -10.48 -14.18 20.94
C GLU A 30 -9.99 -14.72 19.59
N HIS A 31 -10.32 -15.97 19.25
CA HIS A 31 -10.00 -16.54 17.94
C HIS A 31 -10.70 -15.80 16.79
N ILE A 32 -11.96 -15.37 16.97
CA ILE A 32 -12.66 -14.57 15.96
C ILE A 32 -12.03 -13.18 15.78
N TYR A 33 -11.53 -12.54 16.84
CA TYR A 33 -10.76 -11.30 16.71
C TYR A 33 -9.47 -11.51 15.94
N ALA A 34 -8.78 -12.63 16.14
CA ALA A 34 -7.59 -12.97 15.36
C ALA A 34 -7.92 -13.12 13.86
N VAL A 35 -9.02 -13.81 13.53
CA VAL A 35 -9.50 -13.93 12.14
C VAL A 35 -9.77 -12.56 11.52
N ARG A 36 -10.44 -11.65 12.24
CA ARG A 36 -10.68 -10.28 11.76
C ARG A 36 -9.37 -9.57 11.42
N ALA A 37 -8.41 -9.61 12.32
CA ALA A 37 -7.11 -8.97 12.10
C ALA A 37 -6.36 -9.58 10.90
N LEU A 38 -6.45 -10.90 10.69
CA LEU A 38 -5.85 -11.58 9.55
C LEU A 38 -6.52 -11.14 8.22
N CYS A 39 -7.83 -10.97 8.21
CA CYS A 39 -8.54 -10.40 7.06
C CYS A 39 -8.09 -8.97 6.76
N ASP A 40 -7.96 -8.14 7.80
CA ASP A 40 -7.44 -6.77 7.65
C ASP A 40 -6.03 -6.80 7.05
N VAL A 41 -5.15 -7.69 7.49
CA VAL A 41 -3.79 -7.81 6.92
C VAL A 41 -3.82 -8.08 5.42
N ILE A 42 -4.71 -8.96 4.93
CA ILE A 42 -4.84 -9.27 3.49
C ILE A 42 -5.35 -8.04 2.72
N LEU A 43 -6.40 -7.39 3.24
CA LEU A 43 -7.06 -6.28 2.56
C LEU A 43 -6.21 -5.00 2.50
N HIS A 44 -5.32 -4.81 3.48
CA HIS A 44 -4.43 -3.65 3.55
C HIS A 44 -3.03 -3.92 2.95
N GLN A 45 -2.79 -5.08 2.33
CA GLN A 45 -1.56 -5.27 1.57
C GLN A 45 -1.56 -4.33 0.35
N PRO A 46 -0.46 -3.58 0.10
CA PRO A 46 -0.34 -2.79 -1.12
C PRO A 46 -0.41 -3.74 -2.32
N SER A 47 -1.34 -3.48 -3.24
CA SER A 47 -1.44 -4.27 -4.46
C SER A 47 -0.14 -4.11 -5.27
N PRO A 48 0.47 -5.22 -5.74
CA PRO A 48 1.69 -5.14 -6.55
C PRO A 48 1.47 -4.40 -7.89
N SER A 49 0.21 -4.13 -8.24
CA SER A 49 -0.23 -3.41 -9.44
C SER A 49 -0.17 -1.88 -9.32
N ALA A 50 0.15 -1.32 -8.15
CA ALA A 50 0.32 0.13 -7.99
C ALA A 50 1.79 0.58 -8.18
N GLN A 51 2.58 -0.15 -8.95
CA GLN A 51 3.79 0.41 -9.55
C GLN A 51 3.35 1.46 -10.57
N THR A 52 3.21 2.68 -10.09
CA THR A 52 3.11 3.87 -10.92
C THR A 52 4.35 3.84 -11.81
N ILE A 53 4.17 3.50 -13.08
CA ILE A 53 5.22 3.56 -14.08
C ILE A 53 5.59 5.04 -14.20
N ILE A 54 6.63 5.45 -13.49
CA ILE A 54 7.25 6.75 -13.72
C ILE A 54 8.04 6.57 -15.02
N THR A 55 7.41 6.86 -16.14
CA THR A 55 8.10 6.95 -17.44
C THR A 55 9.10 8.11 -17.36
N PRO A 56 10.41 7.88 -17.56
CA PRO A 56 11.35 9.00 -17.69
C PRO A 56 11.06 9.68 -19.03
N GLN A 57 10.56 10.91 -19.01
CA GLN A 57 10.49 11.75 -20.19
C GLN A 57 11.91 12.23 -20.56
N PRO A 58 12.43 11.92 -21.76
CA PRO A 58 13.66 12.53 -22.25
C PRO A 58 13.30 13.78 -23.05
N THR A 59 13.72 14.95 -22.61
CA THR A 59 13.81 16.14 -23.48
C THR A 59 15.15 16.82 -23.28
N THR A 60 16.07 16.40 -24.15
CA THR A 60 17.01 17.20 -24.93
C THR A 60 17.70 18.38 -24.26
N THR A 61 18.99 18.19 -24.05
CA THR A 61 20.01 19.22 -23.92
C THR A 61 20.12 20.03 -25.22
N GLU A 62 19.71 21.29 -25.22
CA GLU A 62 20.30 22.31 -26.10
C GLU A 62 20.84 23.45 -25.24
N ARG A 63 22.17 23.54 -25.24
CA ARG A 63 22.93 24.66 -24.69
C ARG A 63 22.98 25.72 -25.79
N LEU A 64 22.24 26.82 -25.64
CA LEU A 64 22.50 28.05 -26.40
C LEU A 64 22.61 29.26 -25.46
N THR A 65 23.80 29.83 -25.51
CA THR A 65 24.28 31.17 -25.16
C THR A 65 23.25 32.25 -24.76
N ILE A 66 23.64 32.95 -23.69
CA ILE A 66 23.14 34.23 -23.17
C ILE A 66 22.89 35.25 -24.30
N ASP A 67 21.70 35.83 -24.36
CA ASP A 67 21.54 37.25 -24.66
C ASP A 67 20.71 37.90 -23.55
N ALA A 68 21.28 38.95 -22.97
CA ALA A 68 20.77 39.64 -21.82
C ALA A 68 19.92 40.82 -22.30
N ASP A 69 18.64 40.61 -22.60
CA ASP A 69 17.68 41.71 -22.69
C ASP A 69 16.22 41.26 -22.62
N ALA A 70 15.44 42.01 -21.85
CA ALA A 70 13.98 42.14 -21.91
C ALA A 70 13.10 40.89 -21.69
N ASN A 71 12.81 40.56 -20.42
CA ASN A 71 11.48 40.10 -20.01
C ASN A 71 11.09 40.80 -18.71
N GLY A 72 10.11 41.70 -18.83
CA GLY A 72 9.61 42.56 -17.75
C GLY A 72 8.99 41.79 -16.58
N PRO A 73 8.55 42.49 -15.52
CA PRO A 73 7.98 41.85 -14.36
C PRO A 73 6.67 41.18 -14.78
N SER A 74 6.69 39.86 -14.96
CA SER A 74 5.46 39.09 -14.88
C SER A 74 4.97 39.20 -13.46
N LEU A 75 4.02 40.11 -13.34
CA LEU A 75 3.14 40.47 -12.26
C LEU A 75 2.56 39.19 -11.63
N LEU A 76 3.37 38.54 -10.78
CA LEU A 76 2.87 37.65 -9.75
C LEU A 76 2.07 38.55 -8.81
N ASP A 77 0.78 38.61 -9.09
CA ASP A 77 -0.28 39.02 -8.18
C ASP A 77 -0.11 38.23 -6.87
N PHE A 78 0.48 38.87 -5.85
CA PHE A 78 0.24 38.74 -4.39
C PHE A 78 1.05 39.79 -3.62
#